data_AF-A0A1Y1MH63-F1
#
_entry.id   AF-A0A1Y1MH63-F1
#
_cell.length_a   1.000
_cell.length_b   1.000
_cell.length_c   1.000
_cell.angle_alpha   90.00
_cell.angle_beta   90.00
_cell.angle_gamma   90.00
#
_symmetry.space_group_name_H-M   'P 1'
#
loop_
_entity.id
_entity.type
_entity.pdbx_description
1 polymer ?
#
loop_
_entity_poly.entity_id
_entity_poly.type
_entity_poly.pdbx_seq_one_letter_code
_entity_poly.pdbx_strand_id
1 'polypeptide(L)'
;MGSIPLPTCTGRFLTMHKRRRKKLTTRSLNQDHAILDDIFHGQVQHILNTCGLWGFNAFTLETVTGGRSLPVLCVHLFHWYGLLDHFQLDVVRVWKLFSLIEEGYHSTNPYHNSIHATDVTQAMHCFLQEQKIKEHLQPLEVMAALIGAVAHDLDHPGVNQHFLISTSNHLAILYDNMSVLENHHWRSAVGCLLESGVAQQLTPCRNELENQIRSLILATDINRQQEFLIKFKVLSRM
;
A
#
# COMPACT_ATOMS: atom_id res chain seq x y z
N MET A 1 -21.93 38.70 30.23
CA MET A 1 -20.81 37.73 30.15
C MET A 1 -21.16 36.70 29.10
N GLY A 2 -20.73 36.90 27.86
CA GLY A 2 -21.00 35.99 26.74
C GLY A 2 -19.72 35.27 26.35
N SER A 3 -19.74 33.94 26.40
CA SER A 3 -18.63 33.06 26.05
C SER A 3 -18.51 32.91 24.53
N ILE A 4 -17.31 33.13 24.00
CA ILE A 4 -16.96 32.92 22.59
C ILE A 4 -16.56 31.44 22.43
N PRO A 5 -17.15 30.66 21.49
CA PRO A 5 -16.69 29.31 21.22
C PRO A 5 -15.42 29.33 20.37
N LEU A 6 -14.40 28.57 20.80
CA LEU A 6 -13.21 28.26 20.00
C LEU A 6 -13.60 27.36 18.80
N PRO A 7 -13.03 27.57 17.61
CA PRO A 7 -13.29 26.69 16.48
C PRO A 7 -12.55 25.35 16.69
N THR A 8 -13.31 24.27 16.76
CA THR A 8 -12.80 22.90 16.69
C THR A 8 -12.22 22.65 15.29
N CYS A 9 -10.90 22.69 15.17
CA CYS A 9 -10.19 22.30 13.95
C CYS A 9 -10.16 20.76 13.85
N THR A 10 -11.24 20.15 13.37
CA THR A 10 -11.21 18.78 12.85
C THR A 10 -10.82 18.84 11.37
N GLY A 11 -9.53 19.02 11.10
CA GLY A 11 -9.00 18.95 9.75
C GLY A 11 -9.10 17.53 9.21
N ARG A 12 -10.09 17.25 8.35
CA ARG A 12 -9.98 16.16 7.37
C ARG A 12 -8.70 16.41 6.56
N PHE A 13 -7.86 15.39 6.36
CA PHE A 13 -6.79 15.46 5.38
C PHE A 13 -7.38 15.90 4.03
N LEU A 14 -7.07 17.13 3.61
CA LEU A 14 -7.61 17.75 2.40
C LEU A 14 -6.80 17.39 1.14
N THR A 15 -5.76 16.55 1.26
CA THR A 15 -5.00 16.04 0.11
C THR A 15 -5.79 14.97 -0.66
N MET A 16 -6.65 14.22 0.02
CA MET A 16 -7.65 13.37 -0.63
C MET A 16 -8.85 14.20 -1.06
N HIS A 17 -8.70 14.97 -2.13
CA HIS A 17 -9.90 15.30 -2.89
C HIS A 17 -10.55 13.97 -3.29
N LYS A 18 -11.76 13.70 -2.79
CA LYS A 18 -12.67 12.67 -3.33
C LYS A 18 -12.95 13.00 -4.80
N ARG A 19 -11.97 12.72 -5.68
CA ARG A 19 -12.00 13.07 -7.10
C ARG A 19 -12.60 11.90 -7.83
N ARG A 20 -13.85 12.12 -8.24
CA ARG A 20 -14.68 11.30 -9.12
C ARG A 20 -14.48 9.79 -8.89
N ARG A 21 -15.27 9.24 -7.95
CA ARG A 21 -15.67 7.82 -8.04
C ARG A 21 -15.97 7.53 -9.51
N LYS A 22 -15.44 6.43 -10.06
CA LYS A 22 -15.96 5.86 -11.31
C LYS A 22 -17.46 6.04 -11.27
N LYS A 23 -18.03 6.74 -12.24
CA LYS A 23 -19.46 6.57 -12.50
C LYS A 23 -19.52 5.11 -12.90
N LEU A 24 -19.99 4.25 -11.98
CA LEU A 24 -20.41 2.91 -12.36
C LEU A 24 -21.30 3.17 -13.56
N THR A 25 -20.86 2.74 -14.75
CA THR A 25 -21.77 2.62 -15.87
C THR A 25 -22.81 1.63 -15.38
N THR A 26 -23.91 2.16 -14.86
CA THR A 26 -25.13 1.39 -14.62
C THR A 26 -25.60 1.04 -16.02
N ARG A 27 -25.01 -0.03 -16.58
CA ARG A 27 -25.64 -0.77 -17.66
C ARG A 27 -27.01 -1.16 -17.13
N SER A 28 -28.03 -0.91 -17.93
CA SER A 28 -29.41 -1.18 -17.54
C SER A 28 -29.50 -2.65 -17.15
N LEU A 29 -29.96 -2.92 -15.92
CA LEU A 29 -30.15 -4.27 -15.36
C LEU A 29 -31.07 -5.16 -16.23
N ASN A 30 -31.75 -4.58 -17.23
CA ASN A 30 -32.66 -5.28 -18.12
C ASN A 30 -31.95 -5.93 -19.33
N GLN A 31 -30.63 -5.80 -19.48
CA GLN A 31 -29.89 -6.37 -20.63
C GLN A 31 -28.85 -7.44 -20.30
N ASP A 32 -28.49 -7.64 -19.02
CA ASP A 32 -27.46 -8.60 -18.61
C ASP A 32 -28.07 -9.77 -17.81
N HIS A 33 -28.22 -10.91 -18.46
CA HIS A 33 -28.62 -12.19 -17.82
C HIS A 33 -27.44 -12.92 -17.12
N ALA A 34 -26.38 -12.21 -16.74
CA ALA A 34 -25.23 -12.78 -16.04
C ALA A 34 -24.86 -11.95 -14.81
N ILE A 35 -25.71 -12.01 -13.78
CA ILE A 35 -25.35 -11.69 -12.40
C ILE A 35 -24.61 -12.94 -11.85
N LEU A 36 -23.40 -13.19 -12.34
CA LEU A 36 -22.53 -14.26 -11.87
C LEU A 36 -21.17 -13.64 -11.56
N ASP A 37 -20.78 -13.70 -10.29
CA ASP A 37 -19.54 -13.23 -9.68
C ASP A 37 -18.45 -12.76 -10.66
N ASP A 38 -18.17 -11.46 -10.68
CA ASP A 38 -16.99 -10.87 -11.36
C ASP A 38 -15.65 -11.37 -10.78
N ILE A 39 -15.70 -12.23 -9.75
CA ILE A 39 -14.56 -12.86 -9.09
C ILE A 39 -14.62 -14.37 -9.34
N PHE A 40 -13.73 -14.86 -10.21
CA PHE A 40 -13.57 -16.29 -10.48
C PHE A 40 -12.86 -16.98 -9.32
N HIS A 41 -13.56 -17.20 -8.19
CA HIS A 41 -12.98 -17.65 -6.91
C HIS A 41 -12.01 -18.84 -7.05
N GLY A 42 -12.37 -19.86 -7.84
CA GLY A 42 -11.49 -21.01 -8.07
C GLY A 42 -10.19 -20.64 -8.81
N GLN A 43 -10.27 -19.75 -9.80
CA GLN A 43 -9.09 -19.26 -10.54
C GLN A 43 -8.24 -18.35 -9.66
N VAL A 44 -8.86 -17.46 -8.87
CA VAL A 44 -8.18 -16.59 -7.91
C VAL A 44 -7.37 -17.44 -6.93
N GLN A 45 -7.98 -18.45 -6.32
CA GLN A 45 -7.27 -19.32 -5.37
C GLN A 45 -6.10 -20.06 -6.05
N HIS A 46 -6.29 -20.55 -7.28
CA HIS A 46 -5.24 -21.22 -8.02
C HIS A 46 -4.04 -20.30 -8.28
N ILE A 47 -4.30 -19.05 -8.67
CA ILE A 47 -3.26 -18.03 -8.89
C ILE A 47 -2.57 -17.67 -7.57
N LEU A 48 -3.33 -17.45 -6.48
CA LEU A 48 -2.78 -17.14 -5.16
C LEU A 48 -1.88 -18.26 -4.63
N ASN A 49 -2.21 -19.54 -4.89
CA ASN A 49 -1.34 -20.66 -4.50
C ASN A 49 0.04 -20.63 -5.18
N THR A 50 0.21 -19.85 -6.25
CA THR A 50 1.48 -19.65 -6.95
C THR A 50 2.18 -18.34 -6.58
N CYS A 51 1.66 -17.56 -5.62
CA CYS A 51 2.21 -16.24 -5.28
C CYS A 51 3.66 -16.28 -4.78
N GLY A 52 4.15 -17.43 -4.30
CA GLY A 52 5.55 -17.60 -3.92
C GLY A 52 6.51 -17.81 -5.09
N LEU A 53 6.01 -17.98 -6.31
CA LEU A 53 6.84 -18.19 -7.51
C LEU A 53 7.20 -16.85 -8.15
N TRP A 54 8.47 -16.67 -8.53
CA TRP A 54 8.95 -15.45 -9.19
C TRP A 54 8.22 -15.16 -10.52
N GLY A 55 7.70 -16.20 -11.20
CA GLY A 55 6.93 -16.05 -12.44
C GLY A 55 5.46 -15.66 -12.23
N PHE A 56 5.05 -15.29 -11.01
CA PHE A 56 3.70 -14.81 -10.74
C PHE A 56 3.37 -13.59 -11.60
N ASN A 57 2.13 -13.48 -12.06
CA ASN A 57 1.69 -12.40 -12.93
C ASN A 57 0.57 -11.59 -12.28
N ALA A 58 0.91 -10.40 -11.79
CA ALA A 58 -0.04 -9.48 -11.15
C ALA A 58 -1.18 -9.04 -12.11
N PHE A 59 -0.93 -8.92 -13.42
CA PHE A 59 -1.98 -8.60 -14.40
C PHE A 59 -3.01 -9.72 -14.53
N THR A 60 -2.58 -10.98 -14.42
CA THR A 60 -3.51 -12.11 -14.41
C THR A 60 -4.40 -12.06 -13.17
N LEU A 61 -3.81 -11.81 -11.99
CA LEU A 61 -4.59 -11.65 -10.75
C LEU A 61 -5.58 -10.48 -10.85
N GLU A 62 -5.15 -9.34 -11.40
CA GLU A 62 -6.02 -8.17 -11.62
C GLU A 62 -7.23 -8.51 -12.49
N THR A 63 -7.01 -9.27 -13.56
CA THR A 63 -8.07 -9.69 -14.48
C THR A 63 -9.08 -10.60 -13.79
N VAL A 64 -8.64 -11.64 -13.07
CA VAL A 64 -9.56 -12.62 -12.45
C VAL A 64 -10.26 -12.13 -11.18
N THR A 65 -9.75 -11.04 -10.60
CA THR A 65 -10.33 -10.39 -9.40
C THR A 65 -11.25 -9.22 -9.74
N GLY A 66 -11.46 -8.91 -11.02
CA GLY A 66 -12.31 -7.78 -11.43
C GLY A 66 -11.70 -6.42 -11.08
N GLY A 67 -10.37 -6.31 -11.06
CA GLY A 67 -9.66 -5.07 -10.73
C GLY A 67 -9.40 -4.87 -9.24
N ARG A 68 -9.22 -5.97 -8.49
CA ARG A 68 -9.07 -5.98 -7.02
C ARG A 68 -7.85 -6.80 -6.59
N SER A 69 -6.80 -6.85 -7.41
CA SER A 69 -5.63 -7.71 -7.16
C SER A 69 -4.91 -7.35 -5.86
N LEU A 70 -4.81 -6.06 -5.54
CA LEU A 70 -4.10 -5.54 -4.37
C LEU A 70 -4.69 -6.03 -3.05
N PRO A 71 -5.97 -5.74 -2.70
CA PRO A 71 -6.54 -6.22 -1.46
C PRO A 71 -6.63 -7.75 -1.39
N VAL A 72 -6.89 -8.43 -2.52
CA VAL A 72 -6.95 -9.89 -2.57
C VAL A 72 -5.59 -10.51 -2.23
N LEU A 73 -4.51 -10.06 -2.85
CA LEU A 73 -3.16 -10.55 -2.57
C LEU A 73 -2.75 -10.23 -1.13
N CYS A 74 -2.94 -8.98 -0.68
CA CYS A 74 -2.48 -8.56 0.65
C CYS A 74 -3.21 -9.28 1.79
N VAL A 75 -4.53 -9.48 1.69
CA VAL A 75 -5.28 -10.26 2.69
C VAL A 75 -4.87 -11.72 2.66
N HIS A 76 -4.64 -12.30 1.47
CA HIS A 76 -4.09 -13.65 1.35
C HIS A 76 -2.74 -13.79 2.05
N LEU A 77 -1.82 -12.84 1.84
CA LEU A 77 -0.50 -12.84 2.48
C LEU A 77 -0.60 -12.61 4.00
N PHE A 78 -1.49 -11.74 4.47
CA PHE A 78 -1.72 -11.55 5.90
C PHE A 78 -2.18 -12.84 6.59
N HIS A 79 -3.02 -13.63 5.91
CA HIS A 79 -3.40 -14.96 6.36
C HIS A 79 -2.23 -15.95 6.26
N TRP A 80 -1.50 -15.98 5.13
CA TRP A 80 -0.35 -16.87 4.90
C TRP A 80 0.72 -16.75 5.98
N TYR A 81 1.05 -15.52 6.38
CA TYR A 81 2.04 -15.26 7.43
C TYR A 81 1.48 -15.34 8.85
N GLY A 82 0.20 -15.70 9.03
CA GLY A 82 -0.45 -15.80 10.34
C GLY A 82 -0.61 -14.46 11.08
N LEU A 83 -0.53 -13.33 10.36
CA LEU A 83 -0.56 -11.99 10.97
C LEU A 83 -1.93 -11.66 11.55
N LEU A 84 -3.00 -12.18 10.94
CA LEU A 84 -4.37 -11.99 11.43
C LEU A 84 -4.53 -12.56 12.84
N ASP A 85 -4.11 -13.80 13.05
CA ASP A 85 -4.21 -14.48 14.34
C ASP A 85 -3.18 -13.95 15.35
N HIS A 86 -1.94 -13.73 14.92
CA HIS A 86 -0.87 -13.26 15.80
C HIS A 86 -1.20 -11.91 16.46
N PHE A 87 -1.74 -10.97 15.67
CA PHE A 87 -2.08 -9.62 16.15
C PHE A 87 -3.57 -9.43 16.46
N GLN A 88 -4.39 -10.48 16.37
CA GLN A 88 -5.84 -10.44 16.61
C GLN A 88 -6.53 -9.36 15.75
N LEU A 89 -6.18 -9.34 14.45
CA LEU A 89 -6.69 -8.36 13.50
C LEU A 89 -8.08 -8.74 13.01
N ASP A 90 -8.93 -7.72 12.86
CA ASP A 90 -10.24 -7.90 12.27
C ASP A 90 -10.08 -7.91 10.75
N VAL A 91 -10.45 -9.01 10.10
CA VAL A 91 -10.24 -9.20 8.66
C VAL A 91 -10.98 -8.14 7.84
N VAL A 92 -12.12 -7.61 8.32
CA VAL A 92 -12.88 -6.56 7.63
C VAL A 92 -12.11 -5.24 7.66
N ARG A 93 -11.46 -4.90 8.79
CA ARG A 93 -10.59 -3.73 8.89
C ARG A 93 -9.33 -3.88 8.05
N VAL A 94 -8.74 -5.07 7.99
CA VAL A 94 -7.59 -5.35 7.11
C VAL A 94 -7.99 -5.25 5.63
N TRP A 95 -9.12 -5.82 5.23
CA TRP A 95 -9.66 -5.63 3.89
C TRP A 95 -9.91 -4.15 3.57
N LYS A 96 -10.47 -3.40 4.54
CA LYS A 96 -10.67 -1.96 4.41
C LYS A 96 -9.35 -1.20 4.25
N LEU A 97 -8.30 -1.54 4.99
CA LEU A 97 -6.96 -0.95 4.84
C LEU A 97 -6.47 -1.08 3.40
N PHE A 98 -6.46 -2.30 2.86
CA PHE A 98 -5.96 -2.51 1.50
C PHE A 98 -6.89 -1.95 0.43
N SER A 99 -8.19 -1.87 0.70
CA SER A 99 -9.13 -1.15 -0.18
C SER A 99 -8.84 0.36 -0.23
N LEU A 100 -8.53 0.98 0.92
CA LEU A 100 -8.15 2.40 0.97
C LEU A 100 -6.82 2.65 0.24
N ILE A 101 -5.85 1.75 0.39
CA ILE A 101 -4.56 1.83 -0.33
C ILE A 101 -4.80 1.71 -1.83
N GLU A 102 -5.55 0.71 -2.30
CA GLU A 102 -5.88 0.55 -3.72
C GLU A 102 -6.61 1.77 -4.30
N GLU A 103 -7.60 2.30 -3.59
CA GLU A 103 -8.33 3.50 -4.00
C GLU A 103 -7.45 4.76 -4.06
N GLY A 104 -6.35 4.78 -3.30
CA GLY A 104 -5.35 5.85 -3.33
C GLY A 104 -4.40 5.77 -4.53
N TYR A 105 -4.37 4.68 -5.29
CA TYR A 105 -3.58 4.59 -6.52
C TYR A 105 -4.34 5.17 -7.73
N HIS A 106 -3.64 5.97 -8.54
CA HIS A 106 -4.20 6.54 -9.76
C HIS A 106 -4.18 5.54 -10.90
N SER A 107 -5.32 4.90 -11.17
CA SER A 107 -5.49 3.97 -12.32
C SER A 107 -5.21 4.60 -13.70
N THR A 108 -5.20 5.93 -13.80
CA THR A 108 -4.82 6.64 -15.03
C THR A 108 -3.31 6.68 -15.28
N ASN A 109 -2.50 6.41 -14.25
CA ASN A 109 -1.05 6.30 -14.42
C ASN A 109 -0.75 4.98 -15.17
N PRO A 110 0.04 5.01 -16.24
CA PRO A 110 0.36 3.81 -16.99
C PRO A 110 1.23 2.81 -16.20
N TYR A 111 1.99 3.28 -15.20
CA TYR A 111 2.91 2.46 -14.40
C TYR A 111 2.62 2.52 -12.90
N HIS A 112 2.76 3.70 -12.26
CA HIS A 112 2.53 3.86 -10.81
C HIS A 112 1.04 3.80 -10.43
N ASN A 113 0.47 2.60 -10.50
CA ASN A 113 -0.92 2.25 -10.20
C ASN A 113 -0.96 1.02 -9.26
N SER A 114 -2.17 0.55 -8.90
CA SER A 114 -2.36 -0.55 -7.95
C SER A 114 -1.81 -1.90 -8.43
N ILE A 115 -1.67 -2.11 -9.75
CA ILE A 115 -1.09 -3.35 -10.30
C ILE A 115 0.41 -3.39 -10.01
N HIS A 116 1.11 -2.27 -10.19
CA HIS A 116 2.52 -2.14 -9.80
C HIS A 116 2.71 -2.38 -8.30
N ALA A 117 1.85 -1.81 -7.46
CA ALA A 117 1.89 -2.06 -6.02
C ALA A 117 1.69 -3.55 -5.66
N THR A 118 0.80 -4.23 -6.37
CA THR A 118 0.56 -5.68 -6.22
C THR A 118 1.80 -6.48 -6.62
N ASP A 119 2.41 -6.14 -7.76
CA ASP A 119 3.63 -6.78 -8.27
C ASP A 119 4.80 -6.64 -7.27
N VAL A 120 5.06 -5.42 -6.80
CA VAL A 120 6.11 -5.16 -5.80
C VAL A 120 5.85 -5.89 -4.48
N THR A 121 4.58 -5.98 -4.06
CA THR A 121 4.20 -6.74 -2.85
C THR A 121 4.45 -8.23 -3.02
N GLN A 122 4.18 -8.78 -4.20
CA GLN A 122 4.46 -10.18 -4.50
C GLN A 122 5.97 -10.46 -4.57
N ALA A 123 6.76 -9.59 -5.21
CA ALA A 123 8.21 -9.70 -5.21
C ALA A 123 8.79 -9.62 -3.79
N MET A 124 8.26 -8.72 -2.96
CA MET A 124 8.59 -8.65 -1.53
C MET A 124 8.29 -9.98 -0.84
N HIS A 125 7.12 -10.58 -1.06
CA HIS A 125 6.80 -11.91 -0.53
C HIS A 125 7.84 -12.96 -0.92
N CYS A 126 8.29 -13.00 -2.19
CA CYS A 126 9.37 -13.90 -2.61
C CYS A 126 10.66 -13.66 -1.82
N PHE A 127 11.10 -12.41 -1.66
CA PHE A 127 12.31 -12.11 -0.87
C PHE A 127 12.15 -12.51 0.60
N LEU A 128 10.98 -12.31 1.20
CA LEU A 128 10.69 -12.72 2.57
C LEU A 128 10.67 -14.25 2.73
N GLN A 129 10.59 -15.04 1.64
CA GLN A 129 10.72 -16.50 1.69
C GLN A 129 12.17 -17.00 1.60
N GLU A 130 13.13 -16.14 1.26
CA GLU A 130 14.54 -16.53 1.25
C GLU A 130 15.00 -16.94 2.65
N GLN A 131 15.61 -18.11 2.79
CA GLN A 131 15.90 -18.71 4.11
C GLN A 131 16.72 -17.77 5.01
N LYS A 132 17.72 -17.10 4.42
CA LYS A 132 18.61 -16.13 5.11
C LYS A 132 17.89 -14.89 5.63
N ILE A 133 16.67 -14.64 5.15
CA ILE A 133 15.82 -13.52 5.58
C ILE A 133 14.76 -14.06 6.54
N LYS A 134 14.03 -15.09 6.11
CA LYS A 134 12.88 -15.68 6.81
C LYS A 134 13.20 -16.08 8.26
N GLU A 135 14.37 -16.64 8.53
CA GLU A 135 14.76 -17.10 9.87
C GLU A 135 14.97 -15.97 10.89
N HIS A 136 15.13 -14.72 10.42
CA HIS A 136 15.46 -13.58 11.27
C HIS A 136 14.32 -12.57 11.44
N LEU A 137 13.22 -12.73 10.70
CA LEU A 137 12.12 -11.78 10.71
C LEU A 137 11.12 -12.03 11.84
N GLN A 138 10.75 -10.95 12.51
CA GLN A 138 9.63 -10.91 13.44
C GLN A 138 8.30 -10.67 12.70
N PRO A 139 7.16 -11.11 13.25
CA PRO A 139 5.84 -10.89 12.63
C PRO A 139 5.54 -9.41 12.34
N LEU A 140 6.00 -8.49 13.19
CA LEU A 140 5.84 -7.06 12.97
C LEU A 140 6.63 -6.56 11.76
N GLU A 141 7.84 -7.07 11.54
CA GLU A 141 8.70 -6.71 10.41
C GLU A 141 8.14 -7.25 9.09
N VAL A 142 7.56 -8.46 9.11
CA VAL A 142 6.82 -9.01 7.96
C VAL A 142 5.63 -8.12 7.63
N MET A 143 4.85 -7.72 8.63
CA MET A 143 3.71 -6.82 8.44
C MET A 143 4.17 -5.47 7.86
N ALA A 144 5.23 -4.88 8.41
CA ALA A 144 5.79 -3.63 7.93
C ALA A 144 6.30 -3.75 6.49
N ALA A 145 6.98 -4.84 6.13
CA ALA A 145 7.47 -5.11 4.79
C ALA A 145 6.33 -5.21 3.77
N LEU A 146 5.25 -5.91 4.10
CA LEU A 146 4.08 -6.04 3.21
C LEU A 146 3.34 -4.70 3.06
N ILE A 147 3.08 -3.97 4.16
CA ILE A 147 2.41 -2.67 4.10
C ILE A 147 3.29 -1.63 3.39
N GLY A 148 4.60 -1.63 3.66
CA GLY A 148 5.57 -0.76 3.00
C GLY A 148 5.63 -1.01 1.50
N ALA A 149 5.72 -2.28 1.07
CA ALA A 149 5.74 -2.64 -0.34
C ALA A 149 4.47 -2.21 -1.08
N VAL A 150 3.30 -2.49 -0.52
CA VAL A 150 2.02 -2.17 -1.18
C VAL A 150 1.70 -0.67 -1.21
N ALA A 151 2.27 0.11 -0.30
CA ALA A 151 2.00 1.54 -0.19
C ALA A 151 3.16 2.45 -0.64
N HIS A 152 4.25 1.88 -1.17
CA HIS A 152 5.47 2.66 -1.45
C HIS A 152 5.29 3.77 -2.48
N ASP A 153 4.28 3.65 -3.37
CA ASP A 153 3.92 4.62 -4.42
C ASP A 153 2.49 5.16 -4.23
N LEU A 154 1.95 5.11 -3.01
CA LEU A 154 0.56 5.48 -2.74
C LEU A 154 0.28 6.96 -3.07
N ASP A 155 -0.78 7.23 -3.85
CA ASP A 155 -1.13 8.58 -4.34
C ASP A 155 -0.04 9.23 -5.25
N HIS A 156 0.70 8.40 -5.99
CA HIS A 156 1.71 8.88 -6.94
C HIS A 156 1.08 9.73 -8.07
N PRO A 157 1.56 10.96 -8.33
CA PRO A 157 0.94 11.90 -9.28
C PRO A 157 1.25 11.63 -10.75
N GLY A 158 2.09 10.63 -11.03
CA GLY A 158 2.52 10.25 -12.39
C GLY A 158 3.69 11.07 -12.93
N VAL A 159 4.28 11.94 -12.09
CA VAL A 159 5.44 12.78 -12.40
C VAL A 159 6.52 12.59 -11.33
N ASN A 160 7.77 12.86 -11.67
CA ASN A 160 8.89 12.68 -10.76
C ASN A 160 9.09 13.89 -9.80
N GLN A 161 9.93 13.70 -8.79
CA GLN A 161 10.26 14.74 -7.80
C GLN A 161 10.80 16.03 -8.43
N HIS A 162 11.67 15.94 -9.43
CA HIS A 162 12.26 17.11 -10.09
C HIS A 162 11.19 18.01 -10.73
N PHE A 163 10.16 17.41 -11.32
CA PHE A 163 9.01 18.14 -11.86
C PHE A 163 8.22 18.85 -10.76
N LEU A 164 7.97 18.20 -9.62
CA LEU A 164 7.25 18.80 -8.49
C LEU A 164 7.99 20.02 -7.92
N ILE A 165 9.31 19.93 -7.79
CA ILE A 165 10.15 21.05 -7.33
C ILE A 165 10.12 22.19 -8.36
N SER A 166 10.35 21.88 -9.63
CA SER A 166 10.40 22.87 -10.71
C SER A 166 9.08 23.63 -10.90
N THR A 167 7.96 22.99 -10.58
CA THR A 167 6.62 23.58 -10.69
C THR A 167 6.12 24.21 -9.40
N SER A 168 6.97 24.28 -8.34
CA SER A 168 6.58 24.78 -7.02
C SER A 168 5.34 24.09 -6.47
N ASN A 169 5.23 22.78 -6.69
CA ASN A 169 4.11 21.98 -6.22
C ASN A 169 4.06 22.02 -4.68
N HIS A 170 2.85 22.06 -4.12
CA HIS A 170 2.64 22.09 -2.67
C HIS A 170 3.33 20.94 -1.91
N LEU A 171 3.49 19.75 -2.50
CA LEU A 171 4.20 18.63 -1.88
C LEU A 171 5.70 18.94 -1.71
N ALA A 172 6.31 19.61 -2.69
CA ALA A 172 7.71 19.99 -2.63
C ALA A 172 7.97 20.99 -1.48
N ILE A 173 7.03 21.91 -1.27
CA ILE A 173 7.03 22.86 -0.14
C ILE A 173 6.82 22.11 1.18
N LEU A 174 5.85 21.19 1.24
CA LEU A 174 5.50 20.46 2.46
C LEU A 174 6.65 19.58 2.99
N TYR A 175 7.48 19.06 2.08
CA TYR A 175 8.57 18.14 2.40
C TYR A 175 9.96 18.75 2.14
N ASP A 176 10.04 20.08 2.08
CA ASP A 176 11.29 20.83 1.94
C ASP A 176 12.22 20.30 0.83
N ASN A 177 11.64 19.91 -0.31
CA ASN A 177 12.32 19.31 -1.47
C ASN A 177 13.10 17.99 -1.19
N MET A 178 12.89 17.34 -0.04
CA MET A 178 13.60 16.12 0.36
C MET A 178 12.70 14.89 0.28
N SER A 179 13.06 13.89 -0.52
CA SER A 179 12.30 12.64 -0.72
C SER A 179 10.79 12.91 -0.81
N VAL A 180 10.41 13.89 -1.64
CA VAL A 180 9.07 14.52 -1.66
C VAL A 180 7.98 13.48 -1.89
N LEU A 181 8.18 12.58 -2.85
CA LEU A 181 7.22 11.55 -3.21
C LEU A 181 7.15 10.50 -2.10
N GLU A 182 8.29 9.99 -1.66
CA GLU A 182 8.35 8.93 -0.65
C GLU A 182 7.78 9.42 0.70
N ASN A 183 8.00 10.69 1.05
CA ASN A 183 7.37 11.32 2.20
C ASN A 183 5.83 11.39 2.07
N HIS A 184 5.33 11.71 0.88
CA HIS A 184 3.91 11.71 0.59
C HIS A 184 3.31 10.30 0.72
N HIS A 185 3.98 9.29 0.16
CA HIS A 185 3.54 7.90 0.16
C HIS A 185 3.42 7.33 1.58
N TRP A 186 4.46 7.46 2.41
CA TRP A 186 4.39 6.89 3.77
C TRP A 186 3.39 7.63 4.67
N ARG A 187 3.25 8.96 4.52
CA ARG A 187 2.23 9.72 5.26
C ARG A 187 0.83 9.29 4.88
N SER A 188 0.58 9.06 3.58
CA SER A 188 -0.69 8.55 3.07
C SER A 188 -0.96 7.13 3.58
N ALA A 189 0.07 6.27 3.63
CA ALA A 189 -0.04 4.91 4.16
C ALA A 189 -0.47 4.89 5.64
N VAL A 190 0.15 5.75 6.47
CA VAL A 190 -0.25 5.94 7.87
C VAL A 190 -1.68 6.48 7.97
N GLY A 191 -2.09 7.37 7.06
CA GLY A 191 -3.48 7.82 6.94
C GLY A 191 -4.47 6.66 6.73
N CYS A 192 -4.20 5.77 5.77
CA CYS A 192 -5.01 4.58 5.53
C CYS A 192 -5.03 3.62 6.75
N LEU A 193 -3.90 3.44 7.42
CA LEU A 193 -3.79 2.62 8.63
C LEU A 193 -4.71 3.14 9.76
N LEU A 194 -4.77 4.46 9.93
CA LEU A 194 -5.63 5.11 10.92
C LEU A 194 -7.11 5.05 10.55
N GLU A 195 -7.44 5.34 9.29
CA GLU A 195 -8.83 5.38 8.79
C GLU A 195 -9.47 3.98 8.71
N SER A 196 -8.67 2.95 8.43
CA SER A 196 -9.14 1.57 8.38
C SER A 196 -9.58 1.02 9.73
N GLY A 197 -9.01 1.52 10.83
CA GLY A 197 -9.23 0.97 12.18
C GLY A 197 -8.19 -0.07 12.61
N VAL A 198 -7.19 -0.37 11.75
CA VAL A 198 -6.14 -1.37 12.03
C VAL A 198 -5.13 -0.83 13.04
N ALA A 199 -4.77 0.47 12.95
CA ALA A 199 -3.83 1.10 13.89
C ALA A 199 -4.24 0.93 15.36
N GLN A 200 -5.54 0.97 15.65
CA GLN A 200 -6.11 0.84 16.99
C GLN A 200 -5.96 -0.58 17.55
N GLN A 201 -5.90 -1.60 16.69
CA GLN A 201 -5.66 -2.99 17.07
C GLN A 201 -4.18 -3.28 17.37
N LEU A 202 -3.29 -2.37 16.97
CA LEU A 202 -1.84 -2.53 17.08
C LEU A 202 -1.21 -1.57 18.10
N THR A 203 -2.01 -0.99 19.01
CA THR A 203 -1.56 0.07 19.94
C THR A 203 -0.19 -0.19 20.60
N PRO A 204 0.15 -1.40 21.10
CA PRO A 204 1.44 -1.67 21.73
C PRO A 204 2.65 -1.51 20.80
N CYS A 205 2.52 -1.87 19.52
CA CYS A 205 3.60 -1.89 18.53
C CYS A 205 3.40 -0.86 17.39
N ARG A 206 2.34 -0.05 17.45
CA ARG A 206 1.93 0.88 16.39
C ARG A 206 3.05 1.84 15.98
N ASN A 207 3.72 2.46 16.96
CA ASN A 207 4.79 3.43 16.67
C ASN A 207 5.97 2.77 15.96
N GLU A 208 6.30 1.53 16.35
CA GLU A 208 7.36 0.77 15.71
C GLU A 208 6.97 0.38 14.27
N LEU A 209 5.74 -0.10 14.07
CA LEU A 209 5.20 -0.39 12.74
C LEU A 209 5.23 0.85 11.82
N GLU A 210 4.72 2.00 12.29
CA GLU A 210 4.72 3.25 11.52
C GLU A 210 6.15 3.70 11.16
N ASN A 211 7.10 3.54 12.08
CA ASN A 211 8.51 3.85 11.82
C ASN A 211 9.16 2.90 10.81
N GLN A 212 8.86 1.60 10.88
CA GLN A 212 9.37 0.62 9.92
C GLN A 212 8.78 0.86 8.52
N ILE A 213 7.47 1.10 8.41
CA ILE A 213 6.81 1.48 7.15
C ILE A 213 7.45 2.73 6.56
N ARG A 214 7.64 3.78 7.37
CA ARG A 214 8.33 5.00 6.97
C ARG A 214 9.73 4.72 6.45
N SER A 215 10.52 3.92 7.18
CA SER A 215 11.91 3.62 6.80
C SER A 215 11.99 2.84 5.49
N LEU A 216 11.10 1.87 5.29
CA LEU A 216 11.03 1.07 4.07
C LEU A 216 10.66 1.91 2.86
N ILE A 217 9.63 2.75 2.97
CA ILE A 217 9.19 3.61 1.87
C ILE A 217 10.24 4.70 1.57
N LEU A 218 10.86 5.33 2.57
CA LEU A 218 11.92 6.30 2.31
C LEU A 218 13.17 5.68 1.67
N ALA A 219 13.37 4.36 1.76
CA ALA A 219 14.47 3.67 1.11
C ALA A 219 14.23 3.42 -0.39
N THR A 220 13.01 3.63 -0.90
CA THR A 220 12.70 3.51 -2.34
C THR A 220 13.01 4.79 -3.12
N ASP A 221 13.44 5.87 -2.45
CA ASP A 221 13.94 7.07 -3.12
C ASP A 221 15.19 6.73 -3.93
N ILE A 222 15.03 6.67 -5.25
CA ILE A 222 16.09 6.28 -6.17
C ILE A 222 17.32 7.21 -6.10
N ASN A 223 17.13 8.48 -5.71
CA ASN A 223 18.24 9.42 -5.55
C ASN A 223 19.18 9.02 -4.40
N ARG A 224 18.69 8.20 -3.47
CA ARG A 224 19.44 7.69 -2.31
C ARG A 224 19.95 6.27 -2.51
N GLN A 225 19.75 5.65 -3.68
CA GLN A 225 20.14 4.27 -3.95
C GLN A 225 21.62 3.99 -3.63
N GLN A 226 22.53 4.90 -4.01
CA GLN A 226 23.97 4.72 -3.76
C GLN A 226 24.30 4.65 -2.25
N GLU A 227 23.59 5.43 -1.43
CA GLU A 227 23.74 5.42 0.03
C GLU A 227 23.46 4.01 0.59
N PHE A 228 22.34 3.41 0.18
CA PHE A 228 21.93 2.07 0.63
C PHE A 228 22.83 0.97 0.07
N LEU A 229 23.23 1.06 -1.20
CA LEU A 229 24.13 0.07 -1.82
C LEU A 229 25.50 0.03 -1.14
N ILE A 230 26.06 1.19 -0.79
CA ILE A 230 27.34 1.25 -0.07
C ILE A 230 27.20 0.62 1.31
N LYS A 231 26.17 0.99 2.08
CA LYS A 231 25.91 0.40 3.40
C LYS A 231 25.75 -1.12 3.33
N PHE A 232 24.97 -1.62 2.37
CA PHE A 232 24.76 -3.04 2.18
C PHE A 232 26.05 -3.79 1.85
N LYS A 233 26.89 -3.26 0.94
CA LYS A 233 28.18 -3.87 0.58
C LYS A 233 29.17 -3.93 1.75
N VAL A 234 29.13 -2.96 2.66
CA VAL A 234 29.97 -2.96 3.87
C VAL A 234 29.54 -4.09 4.80
N LEU A 235 28.23 -4.21 5.06
CA LEU A 235 27.68 -5.24 5.93
C LEU A 235 27.83 -6.65 5.36
N SER A 236 27.73 -6.82 4.03
CA SER A 236 27.85 -8.14 3.38
C SER A 236 29.27 -8.70 3.33
N ARG A 237 30.28 -7.90 3.72
CA ARG A 237 31.70 -8.30 3.77
C ARG A 237 32.16 -8.65 5.19
N MET A 238 31.31 -8.41 6.20
CA MET A 238 31.53 -8.80 7.59
C MET A 238 30.97 -10.20 7.82
#